data_AF-A0A495R652-F1
#
_entry.id   AF-A0A495R652-F1
#
_cell.length_a   1.000
_cell.length_b   1.000
_cell.length_c   1.000
_cell.angle_alpha   90.00
_cell.angle_beta   90.00
_cell.angle_gamma   90.00
#
_symmetry.space_group_name_H-M   'P 1'
#
loop_
_entity.id
_entity.type
_entity.pdbx_description
1 polymer ?
#
loop_
_entity_poly.entity_id
_entity_poly.type
_entity_poly.pdbx_seq_one_letter_code
_entity_poly.pdbx_strand_id
1 'polypeptide(L)'
;MPDCLTHRDTSPPRPFIDPATGEIDRAQILSEAMPLAKLIGVFVAGSLPLYAIAFFGAENSVLGVVLALLGNFILAIGAGVVLMYVLARGIRLAGD
;
A
#
# COMPACT_ATOMS: atom_id res chain seq x y z
N MET A 1 29.82 44.23 2.51
CA MET A 1 30.19 42.80 2.36
C MET A 1 28.89 42.01 2.42
N PRO A 2 28.44 41.36 1.33
CA PRO A 2 27.22 40.57 1.37
C PRO A 2 27.50 39.18 1.97
N ASP A 3 26.64 38.77 2.88
CA ASP A 3 26.74 37.53 3.66
C ASP A 3 26.49 36.28 2.79
N CYS A 4 27.57 35.56 2.48
CA CYS A 4 27.54 34.25 1.80
C CYS A 4 27.30 33.06 2.75
N LEU A 5 26.41 33.17 3.75
CA LEU A 5 26.23 32.13 4.79
C LEU A 5 24.78 31.70 5.06
N THR A 6 23.85 31.96 4.14
CA THR A 6 22.46 31.48 4.24
C THR A 6 22.07 30.50 3.14
N HIS A 7 23.05 29.81 2.54
CA HIS A 7 22.76 28.50 1.96
C HIS A 7 22.54 27.55 3.13
N ARG A 8 21.34 27.59 3.73
CA ARG A 8 20.89 26.46 4.53
C ARG A 8 20.97 25.27 3.60
N ASP A 9 21.82 24.31 3.95
CA ASP A 9 21.69 22.93 3.57
C ASP A 9 20.33 22.44 4.11
N THR A 10 19.23 22.87 3.49
CA THR A 10 17.94 22.19 3.64
C THR A 10 18.03 20.95 2.76
N SER A 11 18.86 20.00 3.18
CA SER A 11 18.76 18.64 2.67
C SER A 11 17.32 18.21 2.93
N PRO A 12 16.55 17.82 1.90
CA PRO A 12 15.16 17.44 2.08
C PRO A 12 15.09 16.37 3.18
N PRO A 13 14.09 16.44 4.09
CA PRO A 13 13.94 15.49 5.18
C PRO A 13 14.07 14.07 4.63
N ARG A 14 15.03 13.30 5.14
CA ARG A 14 15.20 11.91 4.68
C ARG A 14 14.00 11.11 5.20
N PRO A 15 13.11 10.59 4.33
CA PRO A 15 11.94 9.86 4.78
C PRO A 15 12.38 8.62 5.56
N PHE A 16 11.68 8.32 6.66
CA PHE A 16 11.93 7.17 7.54
C PHE A 16 13.22 7.23 8.37
N ILE A 17 13.94 8.35 8.38
CA ILE A 17 15.13 8.54 9.22
C ILE A 17 14.84 9.61 10.25
N ASP A 18 15.05 9.28 11.52
CA ASP A 18 14.97 10.24 12.62
C ASP A 18 16.08 11.29 12.46
N PRO A 19 15.75 12.58 12.31
CA PRO A 19 16.74 13.64 12.13
C PRO A 19 17.63 13.87 13.35
N ALA A 20 17.22 13.44 14.56
CA ALA A 20 17.99 13.60 15.79
C ALA A 20 19.00 12.47 16.03
N THR A 21 18.65 11.24 15.67
CA THR A 21 19.48 10.04 15.92
C THR A 21 20.13 9.48 14.66
N GLY A 22 19.60 9.80 13.48
CA GLY A 22 20.02 9.20 12.21
C GLY A 22 19.55 7.76 12.03
N GLU A 23 18.72 7.23 12.94
CA GLU A 23 18.20 5.87 12.88
C GLU A 23 16.89 5.76 12.08
N ILE A 24 16.50 4.53 11.73
CA ILE A 24 15.24 4.27 11.04
C ILE A 24 14.05 4.45 11.99
N ASP A 25 13.14 5.35 11.64
CA ASP A 25 11.86 5.53 12.33
C ASP A 25 10.86 4.44 11.90
N ARG A 26 10.85 3.36 12.69
CA ARG A 26 9.91 2.25 12.51
C ARG A 26 8.46 2.66 12.74
N ALA A 27 8.20 3.64 13.61
CA ALA A 27 6.84 4.10 13.88
C ALA A 27 6.27 4.82 12.65
N GLN A 28 7.10 5.64 11.98
CA GLN A 28 6.76 6.22 10.69
C GLN A 28 6.46 5.12 9.66
N ILE A 29 7.35 4.13 9.49
CA ILE A 29 7.12 3.01 8.55
C ILE A 29 5.76 2.32 8.80
N LEU A 30 5.44 2.01 10.06
CA LEU A 30 4.16 1.37 10.40
C LEU A 30 2.96 2.27 10.10
N SER A 31 3.06 3.56 10.44
CA SER A 31 1.99 4.53 10.16
C SER A 31 1.72 4.68 8.67
N GLU A 32 2.77 4.48 7.85
CA GLU A 32 2.70 4.52 6.38
C GLU A 32 2.17 3.23 5.76
N ALA A 33 2.47 2.09 6.37
CA ALA A 33 1.98 0.79 5.95
C ALA A 33 0.50 0.56 6.33
N MET A 34 0.01 1.20 7.40
CA MET A 34 -1.34 0.98 7.90
C MET A 34 -2.45 1.35 6.88
N PRO A 35 -2.40 2.49 6.18
CA PRO A 35 -3.32 2.79 5.08
C PRO A 35 -3.31 1.74 3.96
N LEU A 36 -2.13 1.25 3.58
CA LEU A 36 -1.96 0.23 2.55
C LEU A 36 -2.60 -1.09 2.99
N ALA A 37 -2.35 -1.52 4.23
CA ALA A 37 -2.95 -2.72 4.79
C ALA A 37 -4.48 -2.63 4.82
N LYS A 38 -5.04 -1.48 5.19
CA LYS A 38 -6.49 -1.25 5.16
C LYS A 38 -7.05 -1.38 3.74
N LEU A 39 -6.37 -0.82 2.75
CA LEU A 39 -6.78 -0.89 1.35
C LEU A 39 -6.78 -2.32 0.84
N ILE A 40 -5.69 -3.06 1.07
CA ILE A 40 -5.60 -4.50 0.73
C ILE A 40 -6.73 -5.27 1.42
N GLY A 41 -6.96 -5.00 2.70
CA GLY A 41 -7.98 -5.65 3.51
C GLY A 41 -9.38 -5.55 2.91
N VAL A 42 -9.75 -4.43 2.28
CA VAL A 42 -11.07 -4.28 1.63
C VAL A 42 -11.23 -5.24 0.45
N PHE A 43 -10.23 -5.35 -0.43
CA PHE A 43 -10.33 -6.22 -1.61
C PHE A 43 -10.24 -7.70 -1.24
N VAL A 44 -9.42 -8.05 -0.25
CA VAL A 44 -9.37 -9.41 0.29
C VAL A 44 -10.70 -9.76 0.94
N ALA A 45 -11.24 -8.90 1.81
CA ALA A 45 -12.53 -9.14 2.45
C ALA A 45 -13.69 -9.23 1.46
N GLY A 46 -13.65 -8.49 0.34
CA GLY A 46 -14.66 -8.57 -0.72
C GLY A 46 -14.56 -9.84 -1.57
N SER A 47 -13.36 -10.34 -1.83
CA SER A 47 -13.13 -11.54 -2.65
C SER A 47 -13.23 -12.84 -1.85
N LEU A 48 -12.90 -12.81 -0.55
CA LEU A 48 -12.83 -14.00 0.29
C LEU A 48 -14.15 -14.79 0.37
N PRO A 49 -15.34 -14.16 0.50
CA PRO A 49 -16.61 -14.89 0.49
C PRO A 49 -16.85 -15.64 -0.82
N LEU A 50 -16.49 -15.06 -1.96
CA LEU A 50 -16.63 -15.70 -3.27
C LEU A 50 -15.78 -16.97 -3.34
N TYR A 51 -14.53 -16.88 -2.88
CA TYR A 51 -13.63 -18.04 -2.79
C TYR A 51 -14.13 -19.09 -1.80
N ALA A 52 -14.62 -18.67 -0.64
CA ALA A 52 -15.16 -19.59 0.36
C ALA A 52 -16.35 -20.39 -0.22
N ILE A 53 -17.29 -19.73 -0.90
CA ILE A 53 -18.42 -20.42 -1.53
C ILE A 53 -17.93 -21.32 -2.67
N ALA A 54 -17.02 -20.85 -3.51
CA ALA A 54 -16.47 -21.64 -4.62
C ALA A 54 -15.79 -22.93 -4.11
N PHE A 55 -15.05 -22.85 -3.00
CA PHE A 55 -14.25 -23.95 -2.48
C PHE A 55 -15.05 -24.93 -1.60
N PHE A 56 -15.95 -24.43 -0.75
CA PHE A 56 -16.69 -25.26 0.21
C PHE A 56 -18.10 -25.65 -0.24
N GLY A 57 -18.70 -24.92 -1.21
CA GLY A 57 -20.10 -25.10 -1.60
C GLY A 57 -20.33 -25.45 -3.07
N ALA A 58 -19.34 -25.26 -3.94
CA ALA A 58 -19.46 -25.45 -5.39
C ALA A 58 -18.20 -26.07 -6.01
N GLU A 59 -17.49 -26.89 -5.24
CA GLU A 59 -16.29 -27.59 -5.69
C GLU A 59 -16.54 -28.37 -7.00
N ASN A 60 -15.60 -28.29 -7.95
CA ASN A 60 -15.68 -28.89 -9.28
C ASN A 60 -16.93 -28.55 -10.14
N SER A 61 -17.68 -27.51 -9.76
CA SER A 61 -18.86 -27.06 -10.51
C SER A 61 -18.53 -25.85 -11.37
N VAL A 62 -19.23 -25.69 -12.49
CA VAL A 62 -19.14 -24.50 -13.35
C VAL A 62 -19.40 -23.22 -12.55
N LEU A 63 -20.35 -23.28 -11.61
CA LEU A 63 -20.65 -22.18 -10.70
C LEU A 63 -19.45 -21.82 -9.81
N GLY A 64 -18.72 -22.82 -9.27
CA GLY A 64 -17.49 -22.59 -8.50
C GLY A 64 -16.40 -21.90 -9.32
N VAL A 65 -16.24 -22.29 -10.60
CA VAL A 65 -15.30 -21.63 -11.52
C VAL A 65 -15.68 -20.17 -11.74
N VAL A 66 -16.96 -19.86 -11.97
CA VAL A 66 -17.43 -18.48 -12.16
C VAL A 66 -17.21 -17.63 -10.90
N LEU A 67 -17.51 -18.17 -9.72
CA LEU A 67 -17.27 -17.48 -8.46
C LEU A 67 -15.79 -17.21 -8.21
N ALA A 68 -14.92 -18.18 -8.50
CA ALA A 68 -13.48 -18.00 -8.41
C ALA A 68 -12.98 -16.92 -9.39
N LEU A 69 -13.50 -16.88 -10.62
CA LEU A 69 -13.18 -15.82 -11.59
C LEU A 69 -13.60 -14.43 -11.10
N LEU A 70 -14.80 -14.30 -10.51
CA LEU A 70 -15.26 -13.06 -9.87
C LEU A 70 -14.34 -12.63 -8.72
N GLY A 71 -13.93 -13.58 -7.86
CA GLY A 71 -12.96 -13.34 -6.79
C GLY A 71 -11.61 -12.85 -7.33
N ASN A 72 -11.09 -13.49 -8.37
CA ASN A 72 -9.85 -13.09 -9.05
C ASN A 72 -9.95 -11.70 -9.68
N PHE A 73 -11.10 -11.36 -10.28
CA PHE A 73 -11.34 -10.04 -10.86
C PHE A 73 -11.25 -8.94 -9.78
N ILE A 74 -11.88 -9.15 -8.63
CA ILE A 74 -11.81 -8.21 -7.50
C ILE A 74 -10.37 -8.07 -7.00
N LEU A 75 -9.64 -9.18 -6.84
CA LEU A 75 -8.24 -9.15 -6.43
C LEU A 75 -7.34 -8.45 -7.46
N ALA A 76 -7.58 -8.65 -8.75
CA ALA A 76 -6.81 -8.01 -9.82
C ALA A 76 -7.01 -6.49 -9.82
N ILE A 77 -8.26 -6.03 -9.71
CA ILE A 77 -8.57 -4.60 -9.54
C ILE A 77 -7.90 -4.07 -8.27
N GLY A 78 -8.04 -4.80 -7.16
CA GLY A 78 -7.45 -4.43 -5.88
C GLY A 78 -5.94 -4.27 -5.97
N ALA A 79 -5.25 -5.22 -6.61
CA ALA A 79 -3.81 -5.15 -6.84
C ALA A 79 -3.41 -3.91 -7.65
N GLY A 80 -4.16 -3.59 -8.71
CA GLY A 80 -3.93 -2.38 -9.50
C GLY A 80 -4.10 -1.09 -8.69
N VAL A 81 -5.15 -1.01 -7.88
CA VAL A 81 -5.42 0.16 -7.01
C VAL A 81 -4.37 0.30 -5.92
N VAL A 82 -4.01 -0.81 -5.26
CA VAL A 82 -2.96 -0.86 -4.23
C VAL A 82 -1.61 -0.43 -4.81
N LEU A 83 -1.25 -0.90 -6.00
CA LEU A 83 -0.04 -0.46 -6.68
C LEU A 83 -0.06 1.05 -6.96
N MET A 84 -1.16 1.57 -7.48
CA MET A 84 -1.30 3.01 -7.76
C MET A 84 -1.18 3.85 -6.48
N TYR A 85 -1.73 3.36 -5.37
CA TYR A 85 -1.60 4.00 -4.06
C TYR A 85 -0.14 4.03 -3.58
N VAL A 86 0.60 2.91 -3.72
CA VAL A 86 2.03 2.85 -3.36
C VAL A 86 2.84 3.85 -4.17
N LEU A 87 2.60 3.95 -5.47
CA LEU A 87 3.29 4.92 -6.33
C LEU A 87 3.02 6.36 -5.88
N ALA A 88 1.75 6.71 -5.67
CA ALA A 88 1.39 8.05 -5.19
C ALA A 88 2.01 8.36 -3.82
N ARG A 89 2.04 7.38 -2.91
CA ARG A 89 2.62 7.57 -1.58
C ARG A 89 4.15 7.70 -1.64
N GLY A 90 4.82 6.91 -2.47
CA GLY A 90 6.25 6.99 -2.71
C GLY A 90 6.68 8.35 -3.26
N ILE A 91 5.93 8.90 -4.23
CA ILE A 91 6.19 10.24 -4.77
C ILE A 91 6.09 11.31 -3.68
N ARG A 92 5.05 11.23 -2.83
CA ARG A 92 4.86 12.18 -1.72
C ARG A 92 5.99 12.10 -0.70
N LEU A 93 6.47 10.90 -0.40
CA LEU A 93 7.59 10.70 0.53
C LEU A 93 8.94 11.15 -0.03
N ALA A 94 9.08 11.24 -1.35
CA ALA A 94 10.33 11.59 -2.02
C ALA A 94 10.44 13.09 -2.41
N GLY A 95 9.31 13.80 -2.47
CA GLY A 95 9.23 15.18 -2.97
C GLY A 95 8.77 16.22 -1.96
N ASP A 96 8.45 15.82 -0.73
CA ASP A 96 8.40 16.68 0.46
C ASP A 96 9.78 16.64 1.18
#